data_AF-A0A2N2IJI8-F1
#
_entry.id   AF-A0A2N2IJI8-F1
#
_cell.length_a   1.000
_cell.length_b   1.000
_cell.length_c   1.000
_cell.angle_alpha   90.00
_cell.angle_beta   90.00
_cell.angle_gamma   90.00
#
_symmetry.space_group_name_H-M   'P 1'
#
loop_
_entity.id
_entity.type
_entity.pdbx_description
1 polymer ?
#
loop_
_entity_poly.entity_id
_entity_poly.type
_entity_poly.pdbx_seq_one_letter_code
_entity_poly.pdbx_strand_id
1 'polypeptide(L)'
;MKHGALALVVVAMVLAWTTGAWAQSLTINGAVTTNLCPGGTVRDGGRACQYGGTHTFDAISLVNGAVIYVTPFNGTNKNATGNLVLKSLSTIAIDRSSRITAKGAGYPKRLCDNGTGPTATAGGRGGCAVKDSGGGGAHRGRGGQGTKDCFVFGDAQTCQFPQEWEENCGTLAAAGTSCVYLDAIAGHNCSAANSCANCDGTPPVGGEPFYHHILAPEFGASGGDKGCADGFDTALRSGSGGGRIVLYAANASQTGVLTVEGRIVAHGERGCSSGNDSAGGGAGGTVLLVGDTVNVTSTARVLARGGRGGDSQPKCLSCTTNADC
;
A
#
# COMPACT_ATOMS: atom_id res chain seq x y z
N MET A 1 -48.31 -5.04 72.86
CA MET A 1 -47.05 -5.14 72.08
C MET A 1 -47.40 -5.72 70.73
N LYS A 2 -47.26 -4.95 69.64
CA LYS A 2 -47.60 -5.37 68.28
C LYS A 2 -46.35 -5.93 67.61
N HIS A 3 -46.35 -7.21 67.24
CA HIS A 3 -45.28 -7.83 66.47
C HIS A 3 -45.52 -7.56 64.98
N GLY A 4 -44.65 -6.74 64.38
CA GLY A 4 -44.59 -6.55 62.93
C GLY A 4 -43.74 -7.64 62.29
N ALA A 5 -44.31 -8.36 61.32
CA ALA A 5 -43.60 -9.37 60.55
C ALA A 5 -42.69 -8.70 59.51
N LEU A 6 -41.41 -9.09 59.52
CA LEU A 6 -40.39 -8.63 58.58
C LEU A 6 -40.48 -9.51 57.32
N ALA A 7 -40.84 -8.91 56.17
CA ALA A 7 -40.88 -9.61 54.89
C ALA A 7 -39.47 -9.66 54.28
N LEU A 8 -38.91 -10.86 54.14
CA LEU A 8 -37.65 -11.12 53.47
C LEU A 8 -37.86 -11.09 51.95
N VAL A 9 -37.37 -10.06 51.29
CA VAL A 9 -37.35 -9.96 49.82
C VAL A 9 -36.09 -10.67 49.30
N VAL A 10 -36.25 -11.85 48.71
CA VAL A 10 -35.18 -12.55 48.00
C VAL A 10 -35.09 -11.99 46.59
N VAL A 11 -34.06 -11.16 46.35
CA VAL A 11 -33.73 -10.68 45.00
C VAL A 11 -32.92 -11.78 44.30
N ALA A 12 -33.58 -12.56 43.46
CA ALA A 12 -32.90 -13.50 42.56
C ALA A 12 -32.23 -12.71 41.42
N MET A 13 -30.93 -12.43 41.56
CA MET A 13 -30.11 -11.93 40.46
C MET A 13 -29.95 -13.04 39.42
N VAL A 14 -30.73 -12.97 38.35
CA VAL A 14 -30.50 -13.76 37.14
C VAL A 14 -29.27 -13.18 36.45
N LEU A 15 -28.10 -13.76 36.71
CA LEU A 15 -26.92 -13.53 35.87
C LEU A 15 -27.24 -14.12 34.49
N ALA A 16 -27.55 -13.26 33.53
CA ALA A 16 -27.61 -13.65 32.13
C ALA A 16 -26.17 -13.93 31.66
N TRP A 17 -25.78 -15.20 31.64
CA TRP A 17 -24.58 -15.65 30.96
C TRP A 17 -24.81 -15.45 29.47
N THR A 18 -24.31 -14.35 28.93
CA THR A 18 -24.20 -14.21 27.47
C THR A 18 -23.16 -15.23 27.02
N THR A 19 -23.60 -16.36 26.49
CA THR A 19 -22.72 -17.29 25.78
C THR A 19 -22.27 -16.59 24.51
N GLY A 20 -21.21 -15.79 24.63
CA GLY A 20 -20.55 -15.19 23.48
C GLY A 20 -20.24 -16.30 22.49
N ALA A 21 -20.77 -16.18 21.27
CA ALA A 21 -20.47 -17.14 20.22
C ALA A 21 -18.96 -17.23 20.05
N TRP A 22 -18.40 -18.43 20.25
CA TRP A 22 -16.97 -18.70 20.09
C TRP A 22 -16.53 -18.27 18.69
N ALA A 23 -15.37 -17.63 18.59
CA ALA A 23 -14.91 -17.07 17.33
C ALA A 23 -14.44 -18.22 16.42
N GLN A 24 -15.20 -18.62 15.41
CA GLN A 24 -14.81 -19.74 14.54
C GLN A 24 -13.33 -19.71 14.07
N SER A 25 -12.72 -20.88 13.88
CA SER A 25 -11.36 -20.97 13.30
C SER A 25 -11.37 -20.68 11.79
N LEU A 26 -10.31 -20.06 11.29
CA LEU A 26 -10.05 -19.88 9.86
C LEU A 26 -9.01 -20.91 9.39
N THR A 27 -9.41 -21.83 8.52
CA THR A 27 -8.48 -22.73 7.83
C THR A 27 -8.61 -22.53 6.33
N ILE A 28 -7.51 -22.20 5.67
CA ILE A 28 -7.44 -22.11 4.21
C ILE A 28 -6.44 -23.16 3.73
N ASN A 29 -6.88 -24.02 2.83
CA ASN A 29 -6.07 -25.04 2.18
C ASN A 29 -6.03 -24.74 0.68
N GLY A 30 -4.87 -24.34 0.16
CA GLY A 30 -4.70 -23.96 -1.25
C GLY A 30 -4.89 -25.13 -2.23
N ALA A 31 -4.88 -26.37 -1.75
CA ALA A 31 -5.10 -27.57 -2.57
C ALA A 31 -6.59 -27.85 -2.86
N VAL A 32 -7.53 -27.17 -2.19
CA VAL A 32 -8.99 -27.39 -2.37
C VAL A 32 -9.70 -26.13 -2.88
N THR A 33 -10.84 -26.32 -3.53
CA THR A 33 -11.67 -25.27 -4.14
C THR A 33 -12.92 -24.94 -3.32
N THR A 34 -12.98 -25.39 -2.07
CA THR A 34 -14.16 -25.29 -1.21
C THR A 34 -13.85 -24.54 0.09
N ASN A 35 -12.80 -23.71 0.11
CA ASN A 35 -12.47 -22.96 1.30
C ASN A 35 -13.62 -22.02 1.67
N LEU A 36 -13.97 -22.00 2.95
CA LEU A 36 -14.85 -20.99 3.51
C LEU A 36 -13.98 -19.79 3.89
N CYS A 37 -14.48 -18.58 3.60
CA CYS A 37 -13.83 -17.33 3.96
C CYS A 37 -14.76 -16.52 4.88
N PRO A 38 -14.98 -16.92 6.15
CA PRO A 38 -15.92 -16.22 7.02
C PRO A 38 -15.48 -14.78 7.22
N GLY A 39 -16.39 -13.82 7.01
CA GLY A 39 -16.09 -12.38 7.05
C GLY A 39 -15.24 -11.87 5.88
N GLY A 40 -14.86 -12.73 4.93
CA GLY A 40 -14.08 -12.40 3.74
C GLY A 40 -14.80 -12.78 2.45
N THR A 41 -14.07 -12.80 1.35
CA THR A 41 -14.57 -13.17 0.03
C THR A 41 -13.74 -14.32 -0.54
N VAL A 42 -14.40 -15.33 -1.10
CA VAL A 42 -13.74 -16.44 -1.79
C VAL A 42 -13.09 -15.94 -3.09
N ARG A 43 -11.86 -16.40 -3.37
CA ARG A 43 -11.09 -16.07 -4.58
C ARG A 43 -10.47 -17.30 -5.23
N ASP A 44 -9.96 -17.10 -6.44
CA ASP A 44 -9.19 -18.08 -7.21
C ASP A 44 -9.91 -19.43 -7.32
N GLY A 45 -11.22 -19.38 -7.64
CA GLY A 45 -12.08 -20.55 -7.75
C GLY A 45 -12.22 -21.35 -6.46
N GLY A 46 -12.11 -20.70 -5.29
CA GLY A 46 -12.26 -21.37 -4.00
C GLY A 46 -10.97 -21.75 -3.28
N ARG A 47 -9.80 -21.46 -3.88
CA ARG A 47 -8.47 -21.79 -3.33
C ARG A 47 -7.87 -20.71 -2.44
N ALA A 48 -8.44 -19.50 -2.49
CA ALA A 48 -7.94 -18.34 -1.78
C ALA A 48 -9.06 -17.56 -1.11
N CYS A 49 -8.69 -16.71 -0.17
CA CYS A 49 -9.61 -15.74 0.42
C CYS A 49 -9.08 -14.32 0.22
N GLN A 50 -10.00 -13.36 0.14
CA GLN A 50 -9.70 -11.94 0.21
C GLN A 50 -10.30 -11.34 1.48
N TYR A 51 -9.50 -10.56 2.18
CA TYR A 51 -9.89 -9.91 3.42
C TYR A 51 -9.45 -8.44 3.44
N GLY A 52 -10.24 -7.62 4.12
CA GLY A 52 -9.88 -6.27 4.50
C GLY A 52 -10.50 -5.92 5.84
N GLY A 53 -9.90 -5.00 6.58
CA GLY A 53 -10.31 -4.66 7.94
C GLY A 53 -9.82 -5.64 9.01
N THR A 54 -10.51 -5.62 10.15
CA THR A 54 -10.14 -6.42 11.33
C THR A 54 -11.05 -7.62 11.46
N HIS A 55 -10.44 -8.79 11.61
CA HIS A 55 -11.14 -10.07 11.80
C HIS A 55 -10.54 -10.80 12.99
N THR A 56 -11.40 -11.43 13.79
CA THR A 56 -10.99 -12.23 14.96
C THR A 56 -11.47 -13.66 14.78
N PHE A 57 -10.56 -14.61 14.98
CA PHE A 57 -10.80 -16.05 14.89
C PHE A 57 -10.23 -16.76 16.12
N ASP A 58 -10.69 -17.97 16.43
CA ASP A 58 -10.08 -18.79 17.48
C ASP A 58 -8.64 -19.15 17.09
N ALA A 59 -8.45 -19.70 15.89
CA ALA A 59 -7.17 -20.03 15.28
C ALA A 59 -7.17 -19.69 13.79
N ILE A 60 -5.98 -19.48 13.21
CA ILE A 60 -5.77 -19.24 11.79
C ILE A 60 -4.71 -20.20 11.27
N SER A 61 -5.03 -20.96 10.22
CA SER A 61 -4.11 -21.91 9.57
C SER A 61 -4.14 -21.75 8.05
N LEU A 62 -2.98 -21.45 7.46
CA LEU A 62 -2.79 -21.39 6.00
C LEU A 62 -1.87 -22.53 5.57
N VAL A 63 -2.40 -23.46 4.77
CA VAL A 63 -1.71 -24.69 4.37
C VAL A 63 -1.78 -24.97 2.87
N ASN A 64 -0.81 -25.74 2.38
CA ASN A 64 -0.76 -26.32 1.03
C ASN A 64 -1.01 -25.29 -0.09
N GLY A 65 -0.28 -24.18 -0.06
CA GLY A 65 -0.35 -23.13 -1.06
C GLY A 65 -1.50 -22.15 -0.85
N ALA A 66 -2.06 -22.06 0.35
CA ALA A 66 -3.14 -21.13 0.66
C ALA A 66 -2.71 -19.68 0.42
N VAL A 67 -3.64 -18.88 -0.10
CA VAL A 67 -3.41 -17.45 -0.35
C VAL A 67 -4.48 -16.61 0.32
N ILE A 68 -4.03 -15.60 1.08
CA ILE A 68 -4.87 -14.47 1.47
C ILE A 68 -4.46 -13.24 0.67
N TYR A 69 -5.43 -12.61 0.00
CA TYR A 69 -5.29 -11.29 -0.62
C TYR A 69 -5.83 -10.22 0.33
N VAL A 70 -5.10 -9.12 0.46
CA VAL A 70 -5.63 -7.91 1.09
C VAL A 70 -6.46 -7.15 0.08
N THR A 71 -7.69 -6.76 0.46
CA THR A 71 -8.54 -5.89 -0.36
C THR A 71 -7.80 -4.57 -0.63
N PRO A 72 -7.56 -4.17 -1.90
CA PRO A 72 -6.87 -2.92 -2.23
C PRO A 72 -7.58 -1.68 -1.69
N PHE A 73 -6.83 -0.65 -1.31
CA PHE A 73 -7.38 0.62 -0.84
C PHE A 73 -8.24 1.27 -1.94
N ASN A 74 -9.46 1.65 -1.59
CA ASN A 74 -10.41 2.24 -2.53
C ASN A 74 -10.33 3.77 -2.62
N GLY A 75 -9.30 4.38 -2.00
CA GLY A 75 -9.14 5.84 -1.94
C GLY A 75 -9.85 6.53 -0.78
N THR A 76 -10.71 5.84 -0.02
CA THR A 76 -11.53 6.46 1.04
C THR A 76 -11.52 5.70 2.36
N ASN A 77 -11.76 4.39 2.36
CA ASN A 77 -11.95 3.60 3.58
C ASN A 77 -10.67 2.89 4.01
N LYS A 78 -9.82 3.57 4.80
CA LYS A 78 -8.58 2.99 5.33
C LYS A 78 -8.81 1.86 6.34
N ASN A 79 -9.99 1.80 6.95
CA ASN A 79 -10.24 0.79 7.96
C ASN A 79 -10.46 -0.58 7.32
N ALA A 80 -11.20 -0.65 6.20
CA ALA A 80 -11.56 -1.91 5.54
C ALA A 80 -10.78 -2.22 4.26
N THR A 81 -10.08 -1.24 3.68
CA THR A 81 -9.39 -1.41 2.40
C THR A 81 -7.94 -0.93 2.49
N GLY A 82 -7.04 -1.61 1.78
CA GLY A 82 -5.59 -1.52 1.92
C GLY A 82 -5.04 -1.98 3.27
N ASN A 83 -5.92 -2.40 4.17
CA ASN A 83 -5.63 -2.75 5.54
C ASN A 83 -6.16 -4.15 5.85
N LEU A 84 -5.33 -5.02 6.41
CA LEU A 84 -5.74 -6.29 6.97
C LEU A 84 -5.18 -6.44 8.39
N VAL A 85 -6.07 -6.71 9.35
CA VAL A 85 -5.73 -7.09 10.71
C VAL A 85 -6.39 -8.44 11.00
N LEU A 86 -5.58 -9.48 11.12
CA LEU A 86 -6.02 -10.81 11.53
C LEU A 86 -5.64 -11.03 12.99
N LYS A 87 -6.64 -11.26 13.84
CA LYS A 87 -6.48 -11.58 15.24
C LYS A 87 -6.83 -13.05 15.46
N SER A 88 -6.01 -13.74 16.22
CA SER A 88 -6.29 -15.07 16.74
C SER A 88 -6.29 -15.05 18.26
N LEU A 89 -7.21 -15.80 18.86
CA LEU A 89 -7.24 -16.03 20.31
C LEU A 89 -6.22 -17.07 20.76
N SER A 90 -5.69 -17.90 19.84
CA SER A 90 -4.75 -18.97 20.13
C SER A 90 -3.53 -18.95 19.20
N THR A 91 -3.68 -19.37 17.94
CA THR A 91 -2.55 -19.56 17.02
C THR A 91 -2.79 -18.98 15.64
N ILE A 92 -1.75 -18.42 15.05
CA ILE A 92 -1.65 -18.15 13.61
C ILE A 92 -0.50 -18.97 13.04
N ALA A 93 -0.78 -19.87 12.12
CA ALA A 93 0.21 -20.68 11.43
C ALA A 93 0.15 -20.42 9.91
N ILE A 94 1.28 -20.06 9.32
CA ILE A 94 1.43 -19.89 7.86
C ILE A 94 2.50 -20.86 7.39
N ASP A 95 2.08 -21.94 6.74
CA ASP A 95 3.02 -22.96 6.26
C ASP A 95 3.96 -22.42 5.17
N ARG A 96 5.03 -23.16 4.91
CA ARG A 96 6.07 -22.79 3.94
C ARG A 96 5.56 -22.45 2.54
N SER A 97 4.47 -23.08 2.12
CA SER A 97 3.93 -22.94 0.77
C SER A 97 2.91 -21.81 0.63
N SER A 98 2.39 -21.32 1.76
CA SER A 98 1.29 -20.35 1.81
C SER A 98 1.76 -18.89 1.84
N ARG A 99 0.84 -17.98 1.51
CA ARG A 99 1.14 -16.55 1.40
C ARG A 99 -0.02 -15.66 1.84
N ILE A 100 0.30 -14.58 2.55
CA ILE A 100 -0.56 -13.40 2.69
C ILE A 100 0.05 -12.28 1.84
N THR A 101 -0.74 -11.66 0.95
CA THR A 101 -0.25 -10.60 0.06
C THR A 101 -1.14 -9.37 0.04
N ALA A 102 -0.49 -8.22 0.20
CA ALA A 102 -0.97 -6.87 0.05
C ALA A 102 -0.13 -6.10 -0.99
N LYS A 103 0.44 -6.80 -1.98
CA LYS A 103 1.19 -6.14 -3.06
C LYS A 103 0.25 -5.19 -3.81
N GLY A 104 0.65 -3.92 -3.94
CA GLY A 104 -0.16 -2.90 -4.63
C GLY A 104 -1.47 -2.53 -3.94
N ALA A 105 -1.74 -3.07 -2.75
CA ALA A 105 -3.02 -2.87 -2.06
C ALA A 105 -3.10 -1.53 -1.30
N GLY A 106 -2.04 -0.74 -1.26
CA GLY A 106 -1.97 0.56 -0.61
C GLY A 106 -2.54 1.67 -1.47
N TYR A 107 -1.96 2.86 -1.37
CA TYR A 107 -2.46 4.04 -2.06
C TYR A 107 -2.48 3.88 -3.59
N PRO A 108 -3.58 4.26 -4.27
CA PRO A 108 -3.73 4.07 -5.71
C PRO A 108 -2.90 5.06 -6.52
N LYS A 109 -2.53 4.65 -7.73
CA LYS A 109 -1.95 5.52 -8.76
C LYS A 109 -2.94 6.55 -9.32
N ARG A 110 -2.42 7.59 -9.98
CA ARG A 110 -3.21 8.63 -10.67
C ARG A 110 -2.63 8.95 -12.02
N LEU A 111 -3.49 9.12 -13.03
CA LEU A 111 -3.08 9.37 -14.40
C LEU A 111 -2.52 10.77 -14.52
N CYS A 112 -1.31 10.90 -15.07
CA CYS A 112 -0.64 12.18 -15.27
C CYS A 112 -0.67 13.07 -14.00
N ASP A 113 -0.48 12.50 -12.82
CA ASP A 113 -0.48 13.27 -11.57
C ASP A 113 0.59 12.73 -10.62
N ASN A 114 0.81 13.48 -9.55
CA ASN A 114 1.50 12.98 -8.38
C ASN A 114 0.78 11.73 -7.84
N GLY A 115 1.57 10.85 -7.22
CA GLY A 115 1.04 9.70 -6.50
C GLY A 115 0.12 10.16 -5.36
N THR A 116 -0.74 9.25 -4.91
CA THR A 116 -1.51 9.44 -3.68
C THR A 116 -0.78 8.91 -2.46
N GLY A 117 -1.09 9.50 -1.32
CA GLY A 117 -0.56 9.10 -0.03
C GLY A 117 -1.45 9.59 1.11
N PRO A 118 -0.99 9.44 2.36
CA PRO A 118 -1.73 9.87 3.54
C PRO A 118 -2.01 11.37 3.60
N THR A 119 -1.23 12.17 2.89
CA THR A 119 -1.48 13.59 2.64
C THR A 119 -1.34 13.87 1.15
N ALA A 120 -1.79 15.05 0.71
CA ALA A 120 -1.70 15.48 -0.69
C ALA A 120 -0.26 15.54 -1.24
N THR A 121 0.76 15.53 -0.38
CA THR A 121 2.18 15.68 -0.76
C THR A 121 3.02 14.44 -0.49
N ALA A 122 2.40 13.33 -0.04
CA ALA A 122 3.12 12.12 0.35
C ALA A 122 3.34 11.12 -0.80
N GLY A 123 2.64 11.24 -1.93
CA GLY A 123 2.91 10.41 -3.09
C GLY A 123 4.20 10.79 -3.82
N GLY A 124 4.62 9.92 -4.73
CA GLY A 124 5.71 10.21 -5.67
C GLY A 124 5.41 11.41 -6.55
N ARG A 125 6.43 12.18 -6.90
CA ARG A 125 6.28 13.36 -7.75
C ARG A 125 6.30 12.97 -9.22
N GLY A 126 5.32 13.45 -9.96
CA GLY A 126 5.19 13.27 -11.41
C GLY A 126 4.03 14.11 -11.91
N GLY A 127 3.64 13.92 -13.17
CA GLY A 127 2.31 14.32 -13.65
C GLY A 127 2.23 15.27 -14.82
N CYS A 128 1.13 16.02 -14.89
CA CYS A 128 0.65 16.62 -16.13
C CYS A 128 1.60 17.63 -16.81
N ALA A 129 2.25 18.49 -16.04
CA ALA A 129 3.10 19.56 -16.59
C ALA A 129 4.57 19.18 -16.75
N VAL A 130 4.94 17.93 -16.46
CA VAL A 130 6.28 17.42 -16.75
C VAL A 130 6.24 16.64 -18.06
N LYS A 131 7.33 16.65 -18.83
CA LYS A 131 7.46 15.92 -20.10
C LYS A 131 7.80 14.46 -19.83
N ASP A 132 8.83 14.23 -19.03
CA ASP A 132 9.44 12.90 -18.96
C ASP A 132 9.21 12.21 -17.61
N SER A 133 9.05 12.97 -16.53
CA SER A 133 9.39 12.46 -15.21
C SER A 133 8.23 11.82 -14.43
N GLY A 134 8.56 10.75 -13.70
CA GLY A 134 7.70 10.17 -12.67
C GLY A 134 8.53 9.48 -11.59
N GLY A 135 8.29 9.88 -10.34
CA GLY A 135 9.12 9.61 -9.17
C GLY A 135 8.47 8.66 -8.18
N GLY A 136 9.27 7.92 -7.43
CA GLY A 136 8.79 6.80 -6.58
C GLY A 136 7.92 7.24 -5.40
N GLY A 137 7.03 6.38 -4.91
CA GLY A 137 6.31 6.60 -3.66
C GLY A 137 7.23 6.42 -2.46
N ALA A 138 7.03 7.21 -1.41
CA ALA A 138 7.66 7.00 -0.11
C ALA A 138 6.65 6.41 0.87
N HIS A 139 7.08 5.53 1.77
CA HIS A 139 6.22 5.05 2.84
C HIS A 139 6.10 6.18 3.88
N ARG A 140 4.93 6.85 3.90
CA ARG A 140 4.60 8.01 4.75
C ARG A 140 5.46 9.27 4.59
N GLY A 141 6.47 9.27 3.73
CA GLY A 141 7.18 10.48 3.38
C GLY A 141 6.73 11.10 2.08
N ARG A 142 7.45 12.12 1.65
CA ARG A 142 7.28 12.65 0.30
C ARG A 142 7.88 11.62 -0.65
N GLY A 143 7.09 11.12 -1.59
CA GLY A 143 7.64 10.26 -2.62
C GLY A 143 8.67 11.00 -3.45
N GLY A 144 9.67 10.28 -3.92
CA GLY A 144 10.77 10.82 -4.69
C GLY A 144 10.33 11.43 -6.01
N GLN A 145 11.26 12.15 -6.62
CA GLN A 145 11.15 12.74 -7.96
C GLN A 145 11.54 11.76 -9.07
N GLY A 146 11.07 12.03 -10.29
CA GLY A 146 11.29 11.23 -11.49
C GLY A 146 12.58 11.56 -12.25
N THR A 147 12.64 11.20 -13.53
CA THR A 147 13.80 11.40 -14.41
C THR A 147 14.09 12.87 -14.76
N LYS A 148 15.34 13.14 -15.16
CA LYS A 148 15.82 14.44 -15.64
C LYS A 148 15.72 14.51 -17.16
N ASP A 149 15.37 15.67 -17.72
CA ASP A 149 15.60 15.97 -19.14
C ASP A 149 16.95 16.69 -19.23
N CYS A 150 17.98 15.98 -19.70
CA CYS A 150 19.29 16.60 -19.92
C CYS A 150 19.25 17.46 -21.19
N PHE A 151 20.18 18.39 -21.36
CA PHE A 151 20.32 19.22 -22.58
C PHE A 151 19.28 20.34 -22.74
N VAL A 152 18.48 20.64 -21.71
CA VAL A 152 17.58 21.81 -21.72
C VAL A 152 18.36 23.11 -21.46
N PHE A 153 19.56 23.04 -20.87
CA PHE A 153 20.42 24.19 -20.60
C PHE A 153 21.74 24.17 -21.40
N GLY A 154 21.96 25.17 -22.25
CA GLY A 154 23.27 25.78 -22.60
C GLY A 154 24.37 24.95 -23.28
N ASP A 155 24.56 23.67 -22.94
CA ASP A 155 25.48 22.74 -23.58
C ASP A 155 24.95 21.30 -23.56
N ALA A 156 25.49 20.47 -24.46
CA ALA A 156 25.06 19.08 -24.64
C ALA A 156 25.60 18.10 -23.56
N GLN A 157 26.00 18.58 -22.39
CA GLN A 157 26.59 17.80 -21.30
C GLN A 157 26.07 18.14 -19.89
N THR A 158 25.13 19.06 -19.72
CA THR A 158 24.56 19.33 -18.40
C THR A 158 23.41 18.36 -18.05
N CYS A 159 23.49 17.80 -16.83
CA CYS A 159 22.41 17.09 -16.11
C CYS A 159 22.40 17.51 -14.62
N GLN A 160 22.45 18.82 -14.34
CA GLN A 160 22.58 19.43 -13.02
C GLN A 160 21.23 19.49 -12.29
N PHE A 161 21.24 19.01 -11.04
CA PHE A 161 20.11 19.13 -10.13
C PHE A 161 20.37 20.30 -9.17
N PRO A 162 19.37 21.17 -8.89
CA PRO A 162 17.98 21.12 -9.33
C PRO A 162 17.68 21.82 -10.68
N GLN A 163 18.66 22.45 -11.34
CA GLN A 163 18.38 23.32 -12.50
C GLN A 163 17.72 22.64 -13.72
N GLU A 164 17.94 21.34 -13.93
CA GLU A 164 17.39 20.59 -15.07
C GLU A 164 16.32 19.57 -14.63
N TRP A 165 15.62 19.88 -13.54
CA TRP A 165 14.47 19.13 -13.04
C TRP A 165 13.14 19.75 -13.53
N GLU A 166 12.13 18.90 -13.74
CA GLU A 166 10.78 19.34 -14.12
C GLU A 166 9.83 19.28 -12.92
N GLU A 167 9.27 20.42 -12.51
CA GLU A 167 8.29 20.46 -11.44
C GLU A 167 6.86 20.40 -12.02
N ASN A 168 6.02 19.51 -11.48
CA ASN A 168 4.63 19.41 -11.94
C ASN A 168 3.82 20.63 -11.47
N CYS A 169 3.73 21.59 -12.38
CA CYS A 169 3.01 22.85 -12.28
C CYS A 169 1.62 22.83 -12.96
N GLY A 170 1.09 21.64 -13.23
CA GLY A 170 -0.15 21.47 -13.96
C GLY A 170 -1.01 20.34 -13.42
N THR A 171 -2.21 20.26 -13.98
CA THR A 171 -3.20 19.27 -13.60
C THR A 171 -3.85 18.68 -14.84
N LEU A 172 -4.44 17.51 -14.70
CA LEU A 172 -5.22 16.92 -15.77
C LEU A 172 -6.47 17.77 -15.99
N ALA A 173 -6.74 18.14 -17.24
CA ALA A 173 -7.96 18.83 -17.61
C ALA A 173 -9.19 18.07 -17.13
N ALA A 174 -10.30 18.76 -16.86
CA ALA A 174 -11.55 18.11 -16.43
C ALA A 174 -12.04 17.03 -17.41
N ALA A 175 -11.72 17.17 -18.70
CA ALA A 175 -12.02 16.19 -19.74
C ALA A 175 -11.17 14.89 -19.64
N GLY A 176 -10.09 14.90 -18.85
CA GLY A 176 -9.23 13.73 -18.64
C GLY A 176 -8.32 13.39 -19.83
N THR A 177 -8.17 14.30 -20.80
CA THR A 177 -7.52 14.03 -22.11
C THR A 177 -6.34 14.95 -22.43
N SER A 178 -6.02 15.90 -21.54
CA SER A 178 -4.95 16.86 -21.76
C SER A 178 -4.48 17.47 -20.44
N CYS A 179 -3.28 18.03 -20.46
CA CYS A 179 -2.67 18.70 -19.32
C CYS A 179 -2.95 20.20 -19.38
N VAL A 180 -3.23 20.82 -18.24
CA VAL A 180 -3.42 22.27 -18.11
C VAL A 180 -2.39 22.81 -17.15
N TYR A 181 -1.63 23.80 -17.59
CA TYR A 181 -0.69 24.55 -16.75
C TYR A 181 -1.44 25.55 -15.88
N LEU A 182 -1.12 25.61 -14.58
CA LEU A 182 -1.88 26.43 -13.62
C LEU A 182 -1.60 27.94 -13.72
N ASP A 183 -0.54 28.36 -14.41
CA ASP A 183 -0.08 29.75 -14.50
C ASP A 183 0.05 30.28 -15.94
N ALA A 184 -0.54 29.57 -16.92
CA ALA A 184 -0.63 29.96 -18.33
C ALA A 184 0.71 30.16 -19.09
N ILE A 185 1.85 29.82 -18.49
CA ILE A 185 3.15 29.86 -19.17
C ILE A 185 3.46 28.47 -19.75
N ALA A 186 3.64 28.40 -21.07
CA ALA A 186 4.06 27.16 -21.73
C ALA A 186 5.55 26.91 -21.48
N GLY A 187 5.88 25.74 -20.90
CA GLY A 187 7.26 25.26 -20.74
C GLY A 187 7.88 25.49 -19.36
N HIS A 188 7.22 25.00 -18.29
CA HIS A 188 7.81 25.04 -16.94
C HIS A 188 9.01 24.14 -16.79
N ASN A 189 10.14 24.80 -16.64
CA ASN A 189 11.41 24.26 -16.18
C ASN A 189 11.94 25.21 -15.11
N CYS A 190 13.01 24.83 -14.42
CA CYS A 190 13.64 25.66 -13.38
C CYS A 190 14.33 26.94 -13.90
N SER A 191 13.92 27.52 -15.04
CA SER A 191 14.54 28.70 -15.66
C SER A 191 13.83 30.03 -15.38
N ALA A 192 12.60 30.03 -14.85
CA ALA A 192 11.82 31.24 -14.58
C ALA A 192 11.37 31.34 -13.11
N ALA A 193 11.91 32.31 -12.36
CA ALA A 193 11.72 32.48 -10.92
C ALA A 193 10.33 33.03 -10.48
N ASN A 194 9.36 33.07 -11.39
CA ASN A 194 8.05 33.69 -11.22
C ASN A 194 6.87 32.74 -11.47
N SER A 195 7.09 31.42 -11.34
CA SER A 195 6.09 30.37 -11.51
C SER A 195 5.85 29.54 -10.24
N CYS A 196 4.95 28.56 -10.31
CA CYS A 196 4.78 27.55 -9.26
C CYS A 196 6.00 26.63 -9.07
N ALA A 197 7.03 26.76 -9.91
CA ALA A 197 8.27 26.03 -9.77
C ALA A 197 9.22 26.80 -8.82
N ASN A 198 9.54 26.24 -7.66
CA ASN A 198 10.45 26.87 -6.70
C ASN A 198 11.90 26.39 -6.87
N CYS A 199 12.13 25.40 -7.72
CA CYS A 199 13.45 24.91 -8.15
C CYS A 199 14.31 24.43 -6.97
N ASP A 200 13.69 24.01 -5.87
CA ASP A 200 14.41 23.67 -4.65
C ASP A 200 14.95 22.22 -4.65
N GLY A 201 14.55 21.42 -5.64
CA GLY A 201 14.97 20.03 -5.76
C GLY A 201 14.42 19.13 -4.65
N THR A 202 13.32 19.53 -4.02
CA THR A 202 12.69 18.77 -2.94
C THR A 202 11.34 18.18 -3.36
N PRO A 203 10.98 16.97 -2.90
CA PRO A 203 11.83 16.01 -2.19
C PRO A 203 12.92 15.41 -3.09
N PRO A 204 14.02 14.86 -2.53
CA PRO A 204 15.05 14.20 -3.33
C PRO A 204 14.48 12.98 -4.08
N VAL A 205 15.19 12.52 -5.12
CA VAL A 205 14.81 11.37 -5.98
C VAL A 205 14.42 10.11 -5.19
N GLY A 206 14.99 9.88 -4.00
CA GLY A 206 14.71 8.71 -3.16
C GLY A 206 13.49 8.83 -2.25
N GLY A 207 12.82 9.98 -2.23
CA GLY A 207 11.83 10.31 -1.20
C GLY A 207 12.45 10.35 0.20
N GLU A 208 11.63 10.61 1.21
CA GLU A 208 12.07 10.64 2.61
C GLU A 208 11.47 9.48 3.41
N PRO A 209 12.27 8.76 4.23
CA PRO A 209 11.72 7.82 5.21
C PRO A 209 11.08 8.58 6.38
N PHE A 210 9.92 8.13 6.85
CA PHE A 210 9.34 8.62 8.11
C PHE A 210 9.39 7.55 9.19
N TYR A 211 9.78 7.96 10.41
CA TYR A 211 9.77 7.11 11.59
C TYR A 211 8.34 6.76 12.03
N HIS A 212 8.16 5.55 12.55
CA HIS A 212 6.85 5.03 12.95
C HIS A 212 6.66 5.04 14.46
N HIS A 213 5.40 5.25 14.85
CA HIS A 213 4.86 4.70 16.09
C HIS A 213 4.20 3.35 15.77
N ILE A 214 4.58 2.29 16.49
CA ILE A 214 4.08 0.92 16.29
C ILE A 214 2.54 0.80 16.39
N LEU A 215 1.88 1.75 17.07
CA LEU A 215 0.43 1.73 17.27
C LEU A 215 -0.39 2.34 16.12
N ALA A 216 0.25 3.00 15.15
CA ALA A 216 -0.46 3.54 14.00
C ALA A 216 0.24 3.21 12.69
N PRO A 217 0.39 1.93 12.26
CA PRO A 217 0.96 1.53 10.96
C PRO A 217 0.04 1.90 9.76
N GLU A 218 0.59 2.16 8.55
CA GLU A 218 -0.05 2.87 7.40
C GLU A 218 0.38 2.18 6.09
N PHE A 219 -0.34 2.41 5.01
CA PHE A 219 -0.02 1.85 3.69
C PHE A 219 1.14 2.58 3.01
N GLY A 220 1.74 1.95 2.00
CA GLY A 220 2.66 2.60 1.08
C GLY A 220 1.94 3.59 0.19
N ALA A 221 2.53 4.77 -0.04
CA ALA A 221 2.09 5.73 -1.04
C ALA A 221 2.33 5.20 -2.47
N SER A 222 1.58 5.66 -3.46
CA SER A 222 1.90 5.36 -4.87
C SER A 222 3.01 6.25 -5.40
N GLY A 223 3.64 5.80 -6.48
CA GLY A 223 4.53 6.65 -7.28
C GLY A 223 3.78 7.71 -8.06
N GLY A 224 4.49 8.76 -8.45
CA GLY A 224 4.02 9.74 -9.44
C GLY A 224 4.02 9.13 -10.82
N ASP A 225 3.01 9.46 -11.60
CA ASP A 225 2.94 9.00 -12.99
C ASP A 225 3.94 9.72 -13.87
N LYS A 226 4.14 9.16 -15.06
CA LYS A 226 4.99 9.77 -16.08
C LYS A 226 4.51 11.18 -16.47
N GLY A 227 5.36 11.92 -17.15
CA GLY A 227 4.97 13.17 -17.78
C GLY A 227 3.99 12.99 -18.93
N CYS A 228 3.19 14.03 -19.16
CA CYS A 228 2.14 14.06 -20.18
C CYS A 228 2.12 15.39 -20.96
N ALA A 229 3.09 16.27 -20.71
CA ALA A 229 3.14 17.62 -21.26
C ALA A 229 3.43 17.67 -22.76
N ASP A 230 4.27 16.76 -23.25
CA ASP A 230 4.74 16.69 -24.64
C ASP A 230 4.07 15.56 -25.45
N GLY A 231 3.27 14.72 -24.79
CA GLY A 231 2.44 13.70 -25.41
C GLY A 231 1.50 13.05 -24.41
N PHE A 232 0.19 13.28 -24.55
CA PHE A 232 -0.79 12.66 -23.66
C PHE A 232 -0.89 11.14 -23.94
N ASP A 233 -0.58 10.35 -22.92
CA ASP A 233 -0.78 8.89 -22.90
C ASP A 233 -1.84 8.60 -21.83
N THR A 234 -2.87 7.83 -22.22
CA THR A 234 -3.95 7.44 -21.31
C THR A 234 -3.55 6.30 -20.36
N ALA A 235 -2.41 5.66 -20.59
CA ALA A 235 -1.93 4.53 -19.80
C ALA A 235 -1.20 4.98 -18.54
N LEU A 236 -1.81 4.69 -17.39
CA LEU A 236 -1.21 4.78 -16.06
C LEU A 236 0.04 3.91 -15.92
N ARG A 237 1.21 4.53 -15.73
CA ARG A 237 2.50 3.84 -15.61
C ARG A 237 3.03 3.78 -14.17
N SER A 238 2.54 4.62 -13.26
CA SER A 238 2.96 4.58 -11.85
C SER A 238 2.54 3.28 -11.13
N GLY A 239 3.31 2.93 -10.11
CA GLY A 239 3.01 1.79 -9.22
C GLY A 239 2.18 2.21 -8.00
N SER A 240 1.17 1.40 -7.66
CA SER A 240 0.43 1.54 -6.40
C SER A 240 1.30 1.18 -5.20
N GLY A 241 1.06 1.78 -4.04
CA GLY A 241 1.79 1.42 -2.83
C GLY A 241 1.37 0.07 -2.24
N GLY A 242 2.17 -0.50 -1.34
CA GLY A 242 1.83 -1.74 -0.65
C GLY A 242 0.82 -1.54 0.48
N GLY A 243 -0.05 -2.53 0.72
CA GLY A 243 -1.03 -2.47 1.80
C GLY A 243 -0.42 -2.77 3.19
N ARG A 244 -1.26 -2.75 4.21
CA ARG A 244 -0.91 -3.09 5.60
C ARG A 244 -1.41 -4.48 5.96
N ILE A 245 -0.53 -5.27 6.58
CA ILE A 245 -0.84 -6.57 7.16
C ILE A 245 -0.46 -6.54 8.65
N VAL A 246 -1.40 -6.87 9.52
CA VAL A 246 -1.16 -7.08 10.95
C VAL A 246 -1.64 -8.46 11.32
N LEU A 247 -0.76 -9.26 11.91
CA LEU A 247 -1.07 -10.56 12.49
C LEU A 247 -0.91 -10.44 14.00
N TYR A 248 -1.96 -10.78 14.74
CA TYR A 248 -2.00 -10.65 16.19
C TYR A 248 -2.45 -11.97 16.81
N ALA A 249 -1.55 -12.66 17.50
CA ALA A 249 -1.79 -13.90 18.22
C ALA A 249 -1.28 -13.75 19.66
N ALA A 250 -1.79 -12.76 20.39
CA ALA A 250 -1.52 -12.58 21.81
C ALA A 250 -2.83 -12.63 22.59
N ASN A 251 -2.82 -13.22 23.78
CA ASN A 251 -4.03 -13.39 24.59
C ASN A 251 -3.76 -13.11 26.08
N ALA A 252 -4.83 -13.03 26.88
CA ALA A 252 -4.73 -12.72 28.30
C ALA A 252 -3.96 -13.79 29.10
N SER A 253 -3.93 -15.02 28.61
CA SER A 253 -3.19 -16.13 29.21
C SER A 253 -1.72 -16.17 28.80
N GLN A 254 -1.28 -15.26 27.91
CA GLN A 254 0.08 -15.19 27.38
C GLN A 254 0.54 -16.47 26.67
N THR A 255 -0.38 -17.17 26.02
CA THR A 255 -0.10 -18.44 25.32
C THR A 255 -0.20 -18.34 23.81
N GLY A 256 -0.47 -17.16 23.26
CA GLY A 256 -0.70 -16.98 21.85
C GLY A 256 0.56 -17.16 21.01
N VAL A 257 0.46 -17.95 19.92
CA VAL A 257 1.62 -18.30 19.07
C VAL A 257 1.39 -17.88 17.63
N LEU A 258 2.33 -17.10 17.08
CA LEU A 258 2.41 -16.77 15.67
C LEU A 258 3.62 -17.50 15.04
N THR A 259 3.36 -18.46 14.16
CA THR A 259 4.39 -19.17 13.40
C THR A 259 4.31 -18.82 11.91
N VAL A 260 5.42 -18.31 11.38
CA VAL A 260 5.56 -17.96 9.96
C VAL A 260 6.65 -18.83 9.34
N GLU A 261 6.26 -19.66 8.39
CA GLU A 261 7.17 -20.41 7.52
C GLU A 261 7.07 -19.98 6.06
N GLY A 262 5.90 -19.46 5.67
CA GLY A 262 5.59 -19.00 4.33
C GLY A 262 5.90 -17.53 4.08
N ARG A 263 5.07 -16.88 3.27
CA ARG A 263 5.33 -15.53 2.75
C ARG A 263 4.32 -14.50 3.27
N ILE A 264 4.80 -13.36 3.72
CA ILE A 264 3.98 -12.17 4.02
C ILE A 264 4.52 -11.02 3.18
N VAL A 265 3.71 -10.52 2.25
CA VAL A 265 4.16 -9.63 1.18
C VAL A 265 3.34 -8.35 1.13
N ALA A 266 3.93 -7.23 1.49
CA ALA A 266 3.35 -5.89 1.44
C ALA A 266 4.15 -4.99 0.47
N HIS A 267 4.42 -5.44 -0.74
CA HIS A 267 5.22 -4.68 -1.71
C HIS A 267 4.44 -3.52 -2.34
N GLY A 268 5.14 -2.44 -2.65
CA GLY A 268 4.69 -1.52 -3.70
C GLY A 268 4.79 -2.16 -5.08
N GLU A 269 3.98 -1.69 -6.02
CA GLU A 269 4.06 -2.05 -7.43
C GLU A 269 5.17 -1.29 -8.13
N ARG A 270 5.67 -1.88 -9.22
CA ARG A 270 6.68 -1.26 -10.05
C ARG A 270 6.04 -0.16 -10.91
N GLY A 271 6.77 0.92 -11.12
CA GLY A 271 6.46 1.90 -12.15
C GLY A 271 7.01 1.47 -13.51
N CYS A 272 6.38 1.90 -14.58
CA CYS A 272 6.76 1.60 -15.96
C CYS A 272 7.18 2.84 -16.73
N SER A 273 7.74 2.63 -17.92
CA SER A 273 8.11 3.68 -18.85
C SER A 273 7.25 3.61 -20.11
N SER A 274 7.14 4.73 -20.82
CA SER A 274 6.53 4.85 -22.15
C SER A 274 7.41 5.79 -22.95
N GLY A 275 8.14 5.28 -23.94
CA GLY A 275 9.18 6.08 -24.61
C GLY A 275 10.30 6.49 -23.65
N ASN A 276 10.68 7.78 -23.67
CA ASN A 276 11.61 8.40 -22.72
C ASN A 276 10.98 8.65 -21.34
N ASP A 277 9.65 8.67 -21.25
CA ASP A 277 8.95 8.98 -20.01
C ASP A 277 9.00 7.80 -19.03
N SER A 278 9.28 8.08 -17.76
CA SER A 278 9.33 7.08 -16.70
C SER A 278 8.34 7.40 -15.59
N ALA A 279 7.75 6.37 -14.97
CA ALA A 279 6.88 6.55 -13.82
C ALA A 279 7.46 5.97 -12.53
N GLY A 280 7.02 6.49 -11.40
CA GLY A 280 7.45 6.02 -10.09
C GLY A 280 6.91 4.65 -9.70
N GLY A 281 7.73 3.84 -9.03
CA GLY A 281 7.23 2.68 -8.29
C GLY A 281 6.55 3.09 -6.99
N GLY A 282 5.58 2.31 -6.52
CA GLY A 282 4.92 2.56 -5.24
C GLY A 282 5.80 2.21 -4.04
N ALA A 283 5.58 2.86 -2.91
CA ALA A 283 6.26 2.50 -1.67
C ALA A 283 5.84 1.12 -1.16
N GLY A 284 6.73 0.50 -0.38
CA GLY A 284 6.38 -0.67 0.42
C GLY A 284 5.28 -0.34 1.42
N GLY A 285 4.48 -1.34 1.76
CA GLY A 285 3.46 -1.26 2.80
C GLY A 285 4.03 -1.59 4.18
N THR A 286 3.16 -2.04 5.08
CA THR A 286 3.57 -2.40 6.45
C THR A 286 3.24 -3.85 6.78
N VAL A 287 4.14 -4.53 7.49
CA VAL A 287 3.86 -5.81 8.16
C VAL A 287 4.13 -5.65 9.65
N LEU A 288 3.15 -5.99 10.49
CA LEU A 288 3.30 -6.05 11.95
C LEU A 288 2.91 -7.44 12.45
N LEU A 289 3.84 -8.10 13.14
CA LEU A 289 3.69 -9.44 13.68
C LEU A 289 3.69 -9.32 15.21
N VAL A 290 2.59 -9.74 15.84
CA VAL A 290 2.42 -9.68 17.30
C VAL A 290 1.96 -11.04 17.78
N GLY A 291 2.59 -11.54 18.83
CA GLY A 291 2.16 -12.72 19.56
C GLY A 291 2.87 -12.80 20.89
N ASP A 292 2.35 -13.61 21.81
CA ASP A 292 3.07 -13.90 23.06
C ASP A 292 4.37 -14.66 22.74
N THR A 293 4.33 -15.49 21.71
CA THR A 293 5.50 -16.05 21.02
C THR A 293 5.40 -15.82 19.51
N VAL A 294 6.46 -15.30 18.90
CA VAL A 294 6.56 -15.11 17.44
C VAL A 294 7.74 -15.93 16.89
N ASN A 295 7.42 -16.93 16.09
CA ASN A 295 8.38 -17.83 15.45
C ASN A 295 8.45 -17.53 13.95
N VAL A 296 9.54 -16.90 13.51
CA VAL A 296 9.84 -16.69 12.07
C VAL A 296 10.93 -17.69 11.67
N THR A 297 10.57 -18.70 10.89
CA THR A 297 11.50 -19.79 10.55
C THR A 297 12.42 -19.42 9.38
N SER A 298 13.44 -20.24 9.11
CA SER A 298 14.42 -20.01 8.05
C SER A 298 13.82 -19.97 6.63
N THR A 299 12.65 -20.56 6.43
CA THR A 299 11.95 -20.53 5.14
C THR A 299 11.04 -19.32 4.95
N ALA A 300 10.74 -18.61 6.04
CA ALA A 300 9.87 -17.46 6.01
C ALA A 300 10.41 -16.34 5.10
N ARG A 301 9.50 -15.60 4.48
CA ARG A 301 9.83 -14.35 3.76
C ARG A 301 8.82 -13.27 4.14
N VAL A 302 9.27 -12.30 4.93
CA VAL A 302 8.49 -11.11 5.28
C VAL A 302 9.05 -9.93 4.49
N LEU A 303 8.25 -9.38 3.58
CA LEU A 303 8.73 -8.45 2.56
C LEU A 303 7.82 -7.22 2.46
N ALA A 304 8.40 -6.03 2.62
CA ALA A 304 7.70 -4.74 2.52
C ALA A 304 8.52 -3.74 1.68
N ARG A 305 9.08 -4.21 0.56
CA ARG A 305 9.91 -3.39 -0.34
C ARG A 305 9.05 -2.45 -1.17
N GLY A 306 9.56 -1.26 -1.47
CA GLY A 306 9.04 -0.43 -2.56
C GLY A 306 9.22 -1.09 -3.92
N GLY A 307 8.41 -0.66 -4.88
CA GLY A 307 8.58 -0.99 -6.28
C GLY A 307 9.69 -0.16 -6.91
N ARG A 308 10.32 -0.73 -7.94
CA ARG A 308 11.28 0.00 -8.78
C ARG A 308 10.54 1.05 -9.60
N GLY A 309 11.16 2.19 -9.87
CA GLY A 309 10.69 3.11 -10.91
C GLY A 309 10.73 2.48 -12.31
N GLY A 310 10.04 3.11 -13.24
CA GLY A 310 10.16 2.87 -14.67
C GLY A 310 11.59 3.16 -15.11
N ASP A 311 12.09 2.36 -16.03
CA ASP A 311 13.40 2.56 -16.63
C ASP A 311 13.16 2.74 -18.13
N SER A 312 13.37 3.96 -18.64
CA SER A 312 13.26 4.27 -20.07
C SER A 312 14.52 3.86 -20.85
N GLN A 313 15.60 3.44 -20.17
CA GLN A 313 16.75 2.86 -20.84
C GLN A 313 16.47 1.40 -21.23
N PRO A 314 16.87 0.96 -22.43
CA PRO A 314 16.76 -0.43 -22.85
C PRO A 314 17.84 -1.26 -22.14
N LYS A 315 17.68 -1.49 -20.84
CA LYS A 315 18.43 -2.50 -20.09
C LYS A 315 17.47 -3.59 -19.61
N CYS A 316 17.14 -4.43 -20.60
CA CYS A 316 16.74 -5.83 -20.51
C CYS A 316 15.26 -6.25 -20.52
N LEU A 317 14.26 -5.39 -20.37
CA LEU A 317 12.85 -5.77 -20.64
C LEU A 317 12.02 -4.55 -21.05
N SER A 318 11.50 -4.55 -22.27
CA SER A 318 10.52 -3.58 -22.72
C SER A 318 9.21 -3.80 -21.95
N CYS A 319 8.85 -2.89 -21.05
CA CYS A 319 7.52 -2.87 -20.43
C CYS A 319 6.49 -2.37 -21.46
N THR A 320 6.13 -3.20 -22.43
CA THR A 320 5.24 -2.81 -23.53
C THR A 320 3.77 -2.74 -23.12
N THR A 321 3.39 -3.38 -22.01
CA THR A 321 1.99 -3.42 -21.55
C THR A 321 1.85 -3.08 -20.07
N ASN A 322 0.66 -2.64 -19.67
CA ASN A 322 0.33 -2.39 -18.25
C ASN A 322 0.37 -3.65 -17.39
N ALA A 323 0.37 -4.86 -17.97
CA ALA A 323 0.47 -6.11 -17.22
C ALA A 323 1.92 -6.45 -16.82
N ASP A 324 2.90 -5.78 -17.46
CA ASP A 324 4.32 -5.86 -17.13
C ASP A 324 4.69 -4.94 -15.94
N CYS A 325 3.68 -4.20 -15.47
CA CYS A 325 3.62 -3.26 -14.34
C CYS A 325 2.65 -3.84 -13.28
#